data_AF-A0A3B6NPR0-F1
#
_entry.id   AF-A0A3B6NPR0-F1
#
_cell.length_a   1.000
_cell.length_b   1.000
_cell.length_c   1.000
_cell.angle_alpha   90.00
_cell.angle_beta   90.00
_cell.angle_gamma   90.00
#
_symmetry.space_group_name_H-M   'P 1'
#
loop_
_entity.id
_entity.type
_entity.pdbx_description
1 polymer ?
#
loop_
_entity_poly.entity_id
_entity_poly.type
_entity_poly.pdbx_seq_one_letter_code
_entity_poly.pdbx_strand_id
1 'polypeptide(L)'
;MHNGVAASAADDIAELAITSLPLDMRFRPFHLRQYGGFWLLEEFLVVVLAVHSVFEPRPSDVLLASFPKCGTTWLKAIAFSTRNRAEHPPCDLNHPLRHGNPHDVVRYLEMAFA
;
A
#
# COMPACT_ATOMS: atom_id res chain seq x y z
N MET A 1 -12.42 10.72 -27.31
CA MET A 1 -13.43 10.95 -26.25
C MET A 1 -14.28 9.69 -25.93
N HIS A 2 -13.82 8.46 -26.20
CA HIS A 2 -14.60 7.23 -25.95
C HIS A 2 -14.14 6.40 -24.71
N ASN A 3 -13.12 6.83 -23.97
CA ASN A 3 -12.53 6.03 -22.88
C ASN A 3 -13.16 6.24 -21.49
N GLY A 4 -14.08 7.19 -21.32
CA GLY A 4 -14.64 7.52 -20.00
C GLY A 4 -15.73 6.57 -19.50
N VAL A 5 -16.54 6.02 -20.41
CA VAL A 5 -17.73 5.21 -20.05
C VAL A 5 -17.33 3.78 -19.66
N ALA A 6 -16.31 3.22 -20.31
CA ALA A 6 -15.83 1.86 -20.02
C ALA A 6 -15.08 1.79 -18.67
N ALA A 7 -14.35 2.84 -18.30
CA ALA A 7 -13.69 2.94 -17.00
C ALA A 7 -14.73 3.05 -15.86
N SER A 8 -15.73 3.92 -16.02
CA SER A 8 -16.84 4.08 -15.06
C SER A 8 -17.59 2.76 -14.81
N ALA A 9 -17.90 1.99 -15.84
CA ALA A 9 -18.61 0.72 -15.68
C ALA A 9 -17.76 -0.36 -14.98
N ALA A 10 -16.42 -0.34 -15.16
CA ALA A 10 -15.52 -1.26 -14.48
C ALA A 10 -15.39 -0.92 -12.98
N ASP A 11 -15.35 0.37 -12.66
CA ASP A 11 -15.34 0.86 -11.28
C ASP A 11 -16.64 0.49 -10.54
N ASP A 12 -17.79 0.67 -11.19
CA ASP A 12 -19.10 0.28 -10.65
C ASP A 12 -19.18 -1.23 -10.36
N ILE A 13 -18.63 -2.08 -11.23
CA ILE A 13 -18.59 -3.54 -11.01
C ILE A 13 -17.65 -3.91 -9.85
N ALA A 14 -16.51 -3.25 -9.73
CA ALA A 14 -15.58 -3.47 -8.63
C ALA A 14 -16.19 -3.08 -7.28
N GLU A 15 -16.90 -1.95 -7.23
CA GLU A 15 -17.61 -1.50 -6.03
C GLU A 15 -18.74 -2.46 -5.64
N LEU A 16 -19.52 -2.95 -6.61
CA LEU A 16 -20.53 -3.97 -6.39
C LEU A 16 -19.93 -5.28 -5.87
N ALA A 17 -18.76 -5.69 -6.38
CA ALA A 17 -18.06 -6.86 -5.89
C ALA A 17 -17.61 -6.69 -4.43
N ILE A 18 -17.02 -5.54 -4.07
CA ILE A 18 -16.59 -5.24 -2.70
C ILE A 18 -17.76 -5.19 -1.73
N THR A 19 -18.85 -4.51 -2.10
CA THR A 19 -20.03 -4.36 -1.24
C THR A 19 -20.80 -5.66 -1.04
N SER A 20 -20.59 -6.66 -1.91
CA SER A 20 -21.13 -8.02 -1.74
C SER A 20 -20.37 -8.88 -0.72
N LEU A 21 -19.14 -8.50 -0.35
CA LEU A 21 -18.31 -9.27 0.59
C LEU A 21 -18.87 -9.19 2.03
N PRO A 22 -18.67 -10.22 2.86
CA PRO A 22 -19.08 -10.19 4.27
C PRO A 22 -18.52 -8.96 4.99
N LEU A 23 -19.40 -8.23 5.70
CA LEU A 23 -19.07 -7.01 6.42
C LEU A 23 -19.02 -7.27 7.94
N ASP A 24 -18.00 -6.73 8.58
CA ASP A 24 -17.87 -6.65 10.03
C ASP A 24 -17.76 -5.19 10.46
N MET A 25 -18.68 -4.77 11.34
CA MET A 25 -18.75 -3.41 11.90
C MET A 25 -18.41 -3.37 13.39
N ARG A 26 -17.88 -4.44 13.98
CA ARG A 26 -17.55 -4.51 15.43
C ARG A 26 -16.44 -3.54 15.84
N PHE A 27 -15.60 -3.11 14.89
CA PHE A 27 -14.47 -2.21 15.12
C PHE A 27 -14.75 -0.78 14.60
N ARG A 28 -15.81 -0.12 15.09
CA ARG A 28 -16.13 1.27 14.70
C ARG A 28 -14.94 2.21 14.98
N PRO A 29 -14.66 3.19 14.09
CA PRO A 29 -15.38 3.55 12.87
C PRO A 29 -15.02 2.72 11.62
N PHE A 30 -14.21 1.68 11.75
CA PHE A 30 -13.66 0.93 10.63
C PHE A 30 -14.63 -0.13 10.12
N HIS A 31 -14.94 -0.09 8.81
CA HIS A 31 -15.67 -1.14 8.12
C HIS A 31 -14.69 -2.17 7.58
N LEU A 32 -14.82 -3.42 8.04
CA LEU A 32 -13.98 -4.52 7.60
C LEU A 32 -14.76 -5.45 6.68
N ARG A 33 -14.18 -5.78 5.54
CA ARG A 33 -14.75 -6.72 4.57
C ARG A 33 -13.87 -7.96 4.48
N GLN A 34 -14.48 -9.13 4.35
CA GLN A 34 -13.74 -10.38 4.21
C GLN A 34 -13.36 -10.64 2.75
N TYR A 35 -12.06 -10.60 2.45
CA TYR A 35 -11.51 -10.85 1.12
C TYR A 35 -10.34 -11.85 1.21
N GLY A 36 -10.38 -12.92 0.42
CA GLY A 36 -9.30 -13.92 0.38
C GLY A 36 -9.01 -14.60 1.73
N GLY A 37 -9.99 -14.64 2.65
CA GLY A 37 -9.81 -15.18 4.01
C GLY A 37 -9.32 -14.17 5.05
N PHE A 38 -9.01 -12.92 4.66
CA PHE A 38 -8.57 -11.85 5.55
C PHE A 38 -9.65 -10.79 5.73
N TRP A 39 -9.62 -10.11 6.88
CA TRP A 39 -10.46 -8.93 7.14
C TRP A 39 -9.66 -7.67 6.84
N LEU A 40 -10.10 -6.92 5.83
CA LEU A 40 -9.42 -5.71 5.35
C LEU A 40 -10.34 -4.51 5.49
N LEU A 41 -9.76 -3.32 5.69
CA LEU A 41 -10.54 -2.08 5.64
C LEU A 41 -11.17 -1.95 4.26
N GLU A 42 -12.46 -1.60 4.22
CA GLU A 42 -13.21 -1.48 2.96
C GLU A 42 -12.53 -0.51 1.98
N GLU A 43 -12.00 0.60 2.48
CA GLU A 43 -11.21 1.57 1.71
C GLU A 43 -9.96 0.96 1.04
N PHE A 44 -9.33 -0.05 1.66
CA PHE A 44 -8.16 -0.71 1.09
C PHE A 44 -8.52 -1.75 0.04
N LEU A 45 -9.75 -2.25 -0.02
CA LEU A 45 -10.13 -3.24 -1.02
C LEU A 45 -10.12 -2.67 -2.44
N VAL A 46 -10.59 -1.43 -2.61
CA VAL A 46 -10.52 -0.72 -3.90
C VAL A 46 -9.07 -0.64 -4.36
N VAL A 47 -8.17 -0.26 -3.45
CA VAL A 47 -6.75 -0.13 -3.75
C VAL A 47 -6.10 -1.48 -4.04
N VAL A 48 -6.45 -2.54 -3.31
CA VAL A 48 -5.96 -3.90 -3.60
C VAL A 48 -6.32 -4.29 -5.02
N LEU A 49 -7.58 -4.11 -5.44
CA LEU A 49 -8.00 -4.42 -6.81
C LEU A 49 -7.23 -3.59 -7.86
N ALA A 50 -7.00 -2.30 -7.59
CA ALA A 50 -6.20 -1.45 -8.45
C ALA A 50 -4.75 -1.93 -8.56
N VAL A 51 -4.08 -2.18 -7.42
CA VAL A 51 -2.71 -2.71 -7.39
C VAL A 51 -2.61 -4.00 -8.19
N HIS A 52 -3.56 -4.93 -8.02
CA HIS A 52 -3.56 -6.19 -8.76
C HIS A 52 -3.72 -6.02 -10.28
N SER A 53 -4.34 -4.94 -10.75
CA SER A 53 -4.56 -4.70 -12.18
C SER A 53 -3.46 -3.88 -12.85
N VAL A 54 -2.82 -2.94 -12.13
CA VAL A 54 -1.85 -2.00 -12.73
C VAL A 54 -0.42 -2.14 -12.24
N PHE A 55 -0.15 -2.86 -11.14
CA PHE A 55 1.20 -2.99 -10.61
C PHE A 55 2.00 -4.03 -11.40
N GLU A 56 3.04 -3.55 -12.11
CA GLU A 56 3.98 -4.40 -12.83
C GLU A 56 5.31 -4.51 -12.05
N PRO A 57 5.59 -5.64 -11.37
CA PRO A 57 6.82 -5.80 -10.61
C PRO A 57 8.02 -5.92 -11.54
N ARG A 58 9.10 -5.21 -11.21
CA ARG A 58 10.39 -5.34 -11.90
C ARG A 58 11.29 -6.30 -11.12
N PRO A 59 12.22 -7.01 -11.80
CA PRO A 59 13.17 -7.91 -11.11
C PRO A 59 14.04 -7.24 -10.04
N SER A 60 14.20 -5.91 -10.11
CA SER A 60 14.97 -5.12 -9.15
C SER A 60 14.15 -4.60 -7.96
N ASP A 61 12.83 -4.77 -7.98
CA ASP A 61 11.97 -4.22 -6.93
C ASP A 61 12.09 -5.03 -5.64
N VAL A 62 11.95 -4.33 -4.52
CA VAL A 62 11.97 -4.91 -3.17
C VAL A 62 10.66 -4.56 -2.50
N LEU A 63 9.84 -5.57 -2.20
CA LEU A 63 8.61 -5.40 -1.44
C LEU A 63 8.87 -5.66 0.04
N LEU A 64 8.46 -4.72 0.89
CA LEU A 64 8.48 -4.87 2.34
C LEU A 64 7.07 -5.19 2.82
N ALA A 65 6.88 -6.37 3.41
CA ALA A 65 5.59 -6.82 3.90
C ALA A 65 5.62 -7.06 5.42
N SER A 66 4.60 -6.57 6.11
CA SER A 66 4.39 -6.80 7.55
C SER A 66 2.96 -6.46 7.92
N PHE A 67 2.45 -7.03 9.01
CA PHE A 67 1.19 -6.57 9.58
C PHE A 67 1.31 -5.13 10.13
N PRO A 68 0.22 -4.35 10.11
CA PRO A 68 0.21 -3.02 10.70
C PRO A 68 0.70 -3.03 12.14
N LYS A 69 1.47 -2.02 12.52
CA LYS A 69 2.01 -1.80 13.88
C LYS A 69 3.03 -2.84 14.35
N CYS A 70 3.50 -3.75 13.47
CA CYS A 70 4.58 -4.70 13.77
C CYS A 70 5.99 -4.18 13.41
N GLY A 71 6.22 -2.86 13.49
CA GLY A 71 7.54 -2.28 13.25
C GLY A 71 7.83 -1.88 11.79
N THR A 72 6.81 -1.59 10.98
CA THR A 72 6.97 -1.06 9.60
C THR A 72 7.95 0.11 9.51
N THR A 73 7.93 1.02 10.48
CA THR A 73 8.84 2.19 10.52
C THR A 73 10.31 1.76 10.60
N TRP A 74 10.64 0.83 11.49
CA TRP A 74 12.00 0.30 11.62
C TRP A 74 12.40 -0.53 10.40
N LEU A 75 11.50 -1.36 9.88
CA LEU A 75 11.73 -2.15 8.68
C LEU A 75 12.06 -1.27 7.46
N LYS A 76 11.27 -0.21 7.24
CA LYS A 76 11.51 0.76 6.16
C LYS A 76 12.85 1.48 6.33
N ALA A 77 13.17 1.90 7.55
CA ALA A 77 14.44 2.59 7.85
C ALA A 77 15.66 1.69 7.54
N ILE A 78 15.65 0.44 8.01
CA ILE A 78 16.75 -0.51 7.81
C ILE A 78 16.89 -0.89 6.33
N ALA A 79 15.77 -1.15 5.64
CA ALA A 79 15.80 -1.47 4.22
C ALA A 79 16.37 -0.31 3.39
N PHE A 80 15.90 0.91 3.66
CA PHE A 80 16.37 2.11 2.98
C PHE A 80 17.86 2.35 3.20
N SER A 81 18.33 2.33 4.46
CA SER A 81 19.75 2.58 4.75
C SER A 81 20.65 1.48 4.17
N THR A 82 20.20 0.23 4.20
CA THR A 82 20.97 -0.89 3.63
C THR A 82 21.11 -0.75 2.11
N ARG A 83 20.01 -0.44 1.41
CA ARG A 83 20.02 -0.30 -0.05
C ARG A 83 20.83 0.91 -0.51
N ASN A 84 20.68 2.04 0.16
CA ASN A 84 21.25 3.32 -0.28
C ASN A 84 22.57 3.67 0.41
N ARG A 85 23.20 2.75 1.16
CA ARG A 85 24.45 2.99 1.92
C ARG A 85 25.63 3.59 1.13
N ALA A 86 25.66 3.40 -0.19
CA ALA A 86 26.70 3.95 -1.05
C ALA A 86 26.47 5.44 -1.36
N GLU A 87 25.20 5.83 -1.52
CA GLU A 87 24.78 7.22 -1.80
C GLU A 87 24.56 8.01 -0.50
N HIS A 88 24.09 7.34 0.55
CA HIS A 88 23.85 7.88 1.89
C HIS A 88 24.59 7.04 2.94
N PRO A 89 25.88 7.33 3.20
CA PRO A 89 26.66 6.63 4.22
C PRO A 89 26.03 6.74 5.62
N PRO A 90 26.17 5.74 6.50
CA PRO A 90 25.53 5.74 7.83
C PRO A 90 25.86 6.96 8.72
N CYS A 91 27.04 7.55 8.55
CA CYS A 91 27.50 8.71 9.32
C CYS A 91 27.23 10.05 8.62
N ASP A 92 26.56 10.05 7.46
CA ASP A 92 26.25 11.30 6.75
C ASP A 92 25.24 12.14 7.55
N LEU A 93 25.59 13.41 7.76
CA LEU A 93 24.72 14.37 8.45
C LEU A 93 23.49 14.72 7.60
N ASN A 94 23.56 14.58 6.28
CA ASN A 94 22.48 14.80 5.35
C ASN A 94 21.69 13.52 5.02
N HIS A 95 21.93 12.43 5.74
CA HIS A 95 21.24 11.17 5.51
C HIS A 95 19.70 11.37 5.62
N PRO A 96 18.90 10.93 4.63
CA PRO A 96 17.46 11.23 4.58
C PRO A 96 16.68 10.86 5.85
N LEU A 97 17.02 9.72 6.47
CA LEU A 97 16.41 9.28 7.74
C LEU A 97 16.73 10.14 8.98
N ARG A 98 17.64 11.11 8.88
CA ARG A 98 17.92 12.07 9.98
C ARG A 98 16.97 13.27 9.97
N HIS A 99 16.36 13.55 8.82
CA HIS A 99 15.56 14.75 8.58
C HIS A 99 14.12 14.45 8.15
N GLY A 100 13.79 13.18 7.87
CA GLY A 100 12.46 12.76 7.39
C GLY A 100 11.99 11.44 7.98
N ASN A 101 10.72 11.12 7.72
CA ASN A 101 10.12 9.88 8.19
C ASN A 101 10.49 8.70 7.25
N PRO A 102 10.78 7.50 7.76
CA PRO A 102 10.95 6.30 6.92
C PRO A 102 9.79 6.03 5.95
N HIS A 103 8.57 6.47 6.29
CA HIS A 103 7.39 6.38 5.45
C HIS A 103 7.43 7.31 4.21
N ASP A 104 8.24 8.37 4.24
CA ASP A 104 8.41 9.32 3.13
C ASP A 104 9.37 8.76 2.07
N VAL A 105 10.41 8.04 2.52
CA VAL A 105 11.46 7.50 1.64
C VAL A 105 11.17 6.08 1.13
N VAL A 106 10.31 5.34 1.82
CA VAL A 106 9.78 4.05 1.35
C VAL A 106 8.26 4.11 1.36
N ARG A 107 7.67 4.31 0.18
CA ARG A 107 6.22 4.50 0.01
C ARG A 107 5.46 3.20 0.24
N TYR A 108 4.19 3.35 0.59
CA TYR A 108 3.23 2.25 0.67
C TYR A 108 2.66 1.97 -0.71
N LEU A 109 2.48 0.70 -1.04
CA LEU A 109 1.91 0.30 -2.33
C LEU A 109 0.44 0.74 -2.37
N GLU A 110 -0.27 0.50 -1.28
CA GLU A 110 -1.65 0.89 -1.03
C GLU A 110 -1.91 2.41 -0.93
N MET A 111 -0.86 3.25 -0.90
CA MET A 111 -1.01 4.72 -0.96
C MET A 111 -0.52 5.30 -2.29
N ALA A 112 0.09 4.48 -3.15
CA ALA A 112 0.54 4.90 -4.47
C ALA A 112 -0.57 4.80 -5.53
N PHE A 113 -1.60 3.99 -5.25
CA PHE A 113 -2.74 3.71 -6.12
C PHE A 113 -4.10 4.07 -5.47
N ALA A 114 -4.05 4.84 -4.38
CA ALA A 114 -5.22 5.43 -3.72
C ALA A 114 -5.55 6.81 -4.27
#